data_AF-B9TEA0-F1
#
_entry.id   AF-B9TEA0-F1
#
_cell.length_a   1.000
_cell.length_b   1.000
_cell.length_c   1.000
_cell.angle_alpha   90.00
_cell.angle_beta   90.00
_cell.angle_gamma   90.00
#
_symmetry.space_group_name_H-M   'P 1'
#
loop_
_entity.id
_entity.type
_entity.pdbx_description
1 polymer ?
#
loop_
_entity_poly.entity_id
_entity_poly.type
_entity_poly.pdbx_seq_one_letter_code
_entity_poly.pdbx_strand_id
1 'polypeptide(L)'
;MGSPEDRCRLVLIVPQAEDAGLQAKALEDALRGGDVASVIIPQYALDDDSFQKRAEVLVPIVQAAGAAALVAGDSRVAGRVKADGLHVIGGVEPLAEAVEKFTPKMIVGGGNADDRHKALEQGEANPDYIFFGKLEGDIKPEPHPKNVALGEWWASMIEIPSIVMG
;
A
#
# COMPACT_ATOMS: atom_id res chain seq x y z
N MET A 1 3.98 -27.47 2.43
CA MET A 1 4.23 -26.44 1.40
C MET A 1 2.88 -25.75 1.21
N GLY A 2 2.76 -24.49 1.62
CA GLY A 2 1.52 -23.71 1.45
C GLY A 2 1.14 -23.64 -0.03
N SER A 3 -0.15 -23.43 -0.30
CA SER A 3 -0.62 -23.21 -1.67
C SER A 3 0.07 -21.96 -2.26
N PRO A 4 0.07 -21.75 -3.59
CA PRO A 4 0.54 -20.49 -4.18
C PRO A 4 -0.12 -19.24 -3.58
N GLU A 5 -1.29 -19.42 -2.97
CA GLU A 5 -2.12 -18.39 -2.33
C GLU A 5 -1.60 -17.98 -0.93
N ASP A 6 -0.74 -18.80 -0.31
CA ASP A 6 -0.17 -18.56 1.04
C ASP A 6 1.25 -17.98 1.02
N ARG A 7 1.80 -17.65 -0.17
CA ARG A 7 3.16 -17.13 -0.27
C ARG A 7 3.18 -15.62 -0.04
N CYS A 8 4.10 -15.16 0.81
CA CYS A 8 4.44 -13.74 0.91
C CYS A 8 4.93 -13.20 -0.44
N ARG A 9 4.28 -12.14 -0.93
CA ARG A 9 4.58 -11.46 -2.20
C ARG A 9 5.07 -10.04 -1.93
N LEU A 10 5.77 -9.45 -2.88
CA LEU A 10 6.33 -8.11 -2.72
C LEU A 10 5.25 -7.05 -2.87
N VAL A 11 5.32 -6.03 -2.02
CA VAL A 11 4.58 -4.78 -2.19
C VAL A 11 5.60 -3.68 -2.36
N LEU A 12 5.56 -2.99 -3.51
CA LEU A 12 6.48 -1.89 -3.79
C LEU A 12 5.84 -0.55 -3.42
N ILE A 13 6.68 0.42 -3.08
CA ILE A 13 6.25 1.81 -2.86
C ILE A 13 6.99 2.68 -3.86
N VAL A 14 6.25 3.45 -4.63
CA VAL A 14 6.87 4.35 -5.61
C VAL A 14 7.59 5.47 -4.85
N PRO A 15 8.91 5.65 -5.03
CA PRO A 15 9.65 6.70 -4.35
C PRO A 15 9.26 8.08 -4.89
N GLN A 16 9.40 9.12 -4.07
CA GLN A 16 9.25 10.50 -4.52
C GLN A 16 10.32 10.83 -5.56
N ALA A 17 9.92 11.41 -6.70
CA ALA A 17 10.83 11.83 -7.75
C ALA A 17 10.29 13.09 -8.46
N GLU A 18 11.17 14.04 -8.77
CA GLU A 18 10.81 15.25 -9.51
C GLU A 18 10.41 14.91 -10.95
N ASP A 19 11.21 14.07 -11.62
CA ASP A 19 10.99 13.67 -13.01
C ASP A 19 10.05 12.44 -13.11
N ALA A 20 8.94 12.61 -13.84
CA ALA A 20 7.96 11.54 -14.03
C ALA A 20 8.45 10.39 -14.93
N GLY A 21 9.30 10.69 -15.92
CA GLY A 21 9.83 9.69 -16.83
C GLY A 21 10.84 8.76 -16.13
N LEU A 22 11.71 9.32 -15.29
CA LEU A 22 12.65 8.55 -14.47
C LEU A 22 11.89 7.68 -13.45
N GLN A 23 10.84 8.21 -12.84
CA GLN A 23 10.01 7.46 -11.90
C GLN A 23 9.29 6.29 -12.59
N ALA A 24 8.69 6.52 -13.76
CA ALA A 24 8.04 5.49 -14.55
C ALA A 24 9.04 4.39 -14.98
N LYS A 25 10.23 4.77 -15.43
CA LYS A 25 11.28 3.82 -15.80
C LYS A 25 11.74 2.98 -14.61
N ALA A 26 11.99 3.61 -13.47
CA ALA A 26 12.38 2.91 -12.24
C ALA A 26 11.29 1.91 -11.79
N LEU A 27 10.02 2.30 -11.91
CA LEU A 27 8.89 1.42 -11.63
C LEU A 27 8.84 0.22 -12.58
N GLU A 28 9.01 0.42 -13.89
CA GLU A 28 9.09 -0.67 -14.86
C GLU A 28 10.24 -1.64 -14.55
N ASP A 29 11.43 -1.10 -14.25
CA ASP A 29 12.61 -1.90 -13.93
C ASP A 29 12.39 -2.72 -12.65
N ALA A 30 11.77 -2.13 -11.62
CA ALA A 30 11.44 -2.81 -10.38
C ALA A 30 10.39 -3.93 -10.58
N LEU A 31 9.36 -3.68 -11.39
CA LEU A 31 8.31 -4.67 -11.71
C LEU A 31 8.84 -5.86 -12.51
N ARG A 32 9.95 -5.70 -13.25
CA ARG A 32 10.65 -6.83 -13.91
C ARG A 32 11.43 -7.72 -12.92
N GLY A 33 11.70 -7.23 -11.71
CA GLY A 33 12.58 -7.87 -10.73
C GLY A 33 12.00 -9.10 -10.03
N GLY A 34 10.67 -9.32 -10.06
CA GLY A 34 10.07 -10.47 -9.40
C GLY A 34 8.55 -10.41 -9.28
N ASP A 35 8.02 -11.24 -8.40
CA ASP A 35 6.58 -11.36 -8.16
C ASP A 35 6.06 -10.28 -7.20
N VAL A 36 5.47 -9.25 -7.78
CA VAL A 36 4.87 -8.10 -7.09
C VAL A 36 3.36 -8.29 -7.01
N ALA A 37 2.80 -8.25 -5.81
CA ALA A 37 1.36 -8.29 -5.61
C ALA A 37 0.70 -6.94 -5.86
N SER A 38 1.32 -5.87 -5.36
CA SER A 38 0.79 -4.51 -5.47
C SER A 38 1.87 -3.46 -5.41
N VAL A 39 1.53 -2.26 -5.88
CA VAL A 39 2.37 -1.07 -5.81
C VAL A 39 1.56 0.05 -5.17
N ILE A 40 2.08 0.61 -4.09
CA ILE A 40 1.53 1.82 -3.46
C ILE A 40 2.15 3.03 -4.14
N ILE A 41 1.30 3.95 -4.62
CA ILE A 41 1.67 5.19 -5.30
C ILE A 41 1.31 6.36 -4.38
N PRO A 42 2.27 6.89 -3.60
CA PRO A 42 2.00 7.95 -2.63
C PRO A 42 1.90 9.32 -3.30
N GLN A 43 0.99 10.15 -2.81
CA GLN A 43 0.83 11.54 -3.24
C GLN A 43 2.00 12.42 -2.81
N TYR A 44 2.65 12.10 -1.69
CA TYR A 44 3.70 12.90 -1.07
C TYR A 44 3.28 14.37 -0.96
N ALA A 45 4.11 15.31 -1.43
CA ALA A 45 3.85 16.74 -1.38
C ALA A 45 3.19 17.29 -2.66
N LEU A 46 2.75 16.43 -3.60
CA LEU A 46 2.07 16.88 -4.81
C LEU A 46 0.63 17.32 -4.50
N ASP A 47 0.20 18.41 -5.13
CA ASP A 47 -1.21 18.76 -5.18
C ASP A 47 -2.01 17.72 -5.98
N ASP A 48 -3.34 17.70 -5.80
CA ASP A 48 -4.22 16.70 -6.39
C ASP A 48 -4.13 16.63 -7.92
N ASP A 49 -3.98 17.77 -8.61
CA ASP A 49 -3.94 17.81 -10.08
C ASP A 49 -2.60 17.28 -10.59
N SER A 50 -1.50 17.67 -9.95
CA SER A 50 -0.17 17.14 -10.26
C SER A 50 -0.04 15.66 -9.95
N PHE A 51 -0.61 15.22 -8.83
CA PHE A 51 -0.63 13.82 -8.45
C PHE A 51 -1.50 12.98 -9.39
N GLN A 52 -2.68 13.46 -9.78
CA GLN A 52 -3.53 12.77 -10.73
C GLN A 52 -2.80 12.53 -12.06
N LYS A 53 -2.19 13.56 -12.65
CA LYS A 53 -1.42 13.42 -13.91
C LYS A 53 -0.31 12.38 -13.79
N ARG A 54 0.32 12.31 -12.62
CA ARG A 54 1.37 11.32 -12.34
C ARG A 54 0.81 9.91 -12.21
N ALA A 55 -0.27 9.75 -11.43
CA ALA A 55 -0.94 8.48 -11.26
C ALA A 55 -1.55 7.96 -12.58
N GLU A 56 -2.05 8.82 -13.47
CA GLU A 56 -2.52 8.46 -14.83
C GLU A 56 -1.43 7.76 -15.67
N VAL A 57 -0.16 8.05 -15.42
CA VAL A 57 0.99 7.40 -16.07
C VAL A 57 1.38 6.11 -15.35
N LEU A 58 1.45 6.13 -14.02
CA LEU A 58 1.99 5.02 -13.24
C LEU A 58 1.01 3.86 -13.09
N VAL A 59 -0.28 4.12 -12.92
CA VAL A 59 -1.30 3.08 -12.68
C VAL A 59 -1.34 2.04 -13.83
N PRO A 60 -1.40 2.44 -15.11
CA PRO A 60 -1.38 1.48 -16.20
C PRO A 60 -0.10 0.63 -16.27
N ILE A 61 1.05 1.17 -15.86
CA ILE A 61 2.33 0.43 -15.81
C ILE A 61 2.25 -0.70 -14.80
N VAL A 62 1.75 -0.41 -13.59
CA VAL A 62 1.55 -1.39 -12.53
C VAL A 62 0.59 -2.50 -12.96
N GLN A 63 -0.56 -2.09 -13.50
CA GLN A 63 -1.61 -3.02 -13.94
C GLN A 63 -1.17 -3.91 -15.11
N ALA A 64 -0.42 -3.35 -16.07
CA ALA A 64 0.13 -4.12 -17.19
C ALA A 64 1.15 -5.17 -16.74
N ALA A 65 1.82 -4.95 -15.60
CA ALA A 65 2.71 -5.93 -14.98
C ALA A 65 1.96 -7.00 -14.15
N GLY A 66 0.62 -6.92 -14.04
CA GLY A 66 -0.20 -7.88 -13.28
C GLY A 66 -0.22 -7.64 -11.77
N ALA A 67 0.26 -6.48 -11.30
CA ALA A 67 0.17 -6.05 -9.91
C ALA A 67 -1.02 -5.09 -9.71
N ALA A 68 -1.55 -5.01 -8.49
CA ALA A 68 -2.59 -4.04 -8.14
C ALA A 68 -1.99 -2.65 -7.88
N ALA A 69 -2.55 -1.61 -8.48
CA ALA A 69 -2.16 -0.22 -8.24
C ALA A 69 -2.97 0.38 -7.09
N LEU A 70 -2.30 0.74 -6.00
CA LEU A 70 -2.92 1.32 -4.80
C LEU A 70 -2.53 2.80 -4.69
N VAL A 71 -3.52 3.70 -4.65
CA VAL A 71 -3.27 5.13 -4.45
C VAL A 71 -3.19 5.44 -2.95
N ALA A 72 -2.09 6.05 -2.52
CA ALA A 72 -1.90 6.59 -1.17
C ALA A 72 -2.07 8.11 -1.21
N GLY A 73 -3.29 8.60 -1.05
CA GLY A 73 -3.64 10.01 -1.18
C GLY A 73 -5.14 10.23 -1.31
N ASP A 74 -5.55 11.23 -2.08
CA ASP A 74 -6.97 11.53 -2.27
C ASP A 74 -7.72 10.41 -3.02
N SER A 75 -8.75 9.85 -2.38
CA SER A 75 -9.61 8.81 -2.96
C SER A 75 -10.30 9.17 -4.28
N ARG A 76 -10.54 10.47 -4.54
CA ARG A 76 -11.08 10.97 -5.82
C ARG A 76 -10.09 10.74 -6.95
N VAL A 77 -8.79 10.89 -6.68
CA VAL A 77 -7.74 10.61 -7.68
C VAL A 77 -7.76 9.13 -8.05
N ALA A 78 -7.81 8.23 -7.06
CA ALA A 78 -7.90 6.78 -7.29
C ALA A 78 -9.02 6.39 -8.26
N GLY A 79 -10.22 6.96 -8.06
CA GLY A 79 -11.35 6.72 -8.95
C GLY A 79 -11.15 7.27 -10.37
N ARG A 80 -10.53 8.45 -10.53
CA ARG A 80 -10.28 9.06 -11.84
C ARG A 80 -9.23 8.29 -12.66
N VAL A 81 -8.18 7.81 -11.99
CA VAL A 81 -7.09 7.07 -12.63
C VAL A 81 -7.37 5.57 -12.74
N LYS A 82 -8.53 5.11 -12.25
CA LYS A 82 -8.95 3.70 -12.23
C LYS A 82 -7.93 2.79 -11.50
N ALA A 83 -7.45 3.26 -10.35
CA ALA A 83 -6.64 2.46 -9.45
C ALA A 83 -7.44 1.26 -8.93
N ASP A 84 -6.75 0.18 -8.59
CA ASP A 84 -7.34 -1.03 -8.03
C ASP A 84 -7.68 -0.88 -6.54
N GLY A 85 -7.02 0.07 -5.86
CA GLY A 85 -7.22 0.26 -4.44
C GLY A 85 -6.71 1.56 -3.85
N LEU A 86 -6.95 1.68 -2.55
CA LEU A 86 -6.54 2.77 -1.68
C LEU A 86 -5.63 2.25 -0.58
N HIS A 87 -4.53 2.97 -0.38
CA HIS A 87 -3.77 2.89 0.86
C HIS A 87 -4.11 4.13 1.69
N VAL A 88 -4.89 3.94 2.74
CA VAL A 88 -5.37 5.03 3.60
C VAL A 88 -4.24 5.51 4.49
N ILE A 89 -3.89 6.79 4.32
CA ILE A 89 -3.01 7.52 5.23
C ILE A 89 -3.89 8.07 6.37
N GLY A 90 -3.63 7.64 7.60
CA GLY A 90 -4.42 8.10 8.75
C GLY A 90 -4.38 7.13 9.93
N GLY A 91 -5.46 7.14 10.70
CA GLY A 91 -5.70 6.23 11.82
C GLY A 91 -6.94 5.36 11.60
N VAL A 92 -7.59 4.98 12.69
CA VAL A 92 -8.77 4.08 12.69
C VAL A 92 -9.95 4.67 11.92
N GLU A 93 -10.34 5.93 12.21
CA GLU A 93 -11.54 6.54 11.61
C GLU A 93 -11.45 6.65 10.07
N PRO A 94 -10.39 7.22 9.45
CA PRO A 94 -10.31 7.30 8.00
C PRO A 94 -10.28 5.93 7.31
N LEU A 95 -9.67 4.93 7.97
CA LEU A 95 -9.63 3.57 7.44
C LEU A 95 -11.02 2.94 7.46
N ALA A 96 -11.75 3.06 8.56
CA ALA A 96 -13.12 2.56 8.68
C ALA A 96 -14.06 3.20 7.64
N GLU A 97 -14.00 4.53 7.47
CA GLU A 97 -14.78 5.23 6.45
C GLU A 97 -14.45 4.76 5.03
N ALA A 98 -13.17 4.53 4.74
CA ALA A 98 -12.75 4.04 3.43
C ALA A 98 -13.24 2.61 3.17
N VAL A 99 -13.16 1.72 4.17
CA VAL A 99 -13.65 0.34 4.04
C VAL A 99 -15.16 0.33 3.79
N GLU A 100 -15.94 1.06 4.58
CA GLU A 100 -17.41 1.16 4.39
C GLU A 100 -17.78 1.64 2.98
N LYS A 101 -17.04 2.61 2.47
CA LYS A 101 -17.39 3.29 1.21
C LYS A 101 -16.93 2.54 -0.04
N PHE A 102 -15.77 1.87 0.03
CA PHE A 102 -15.07 1.41 -1.17
C PHE A 102 -14.96 -0.11 -1.29
N THR A 103 -15.08 -0.86 -0.20
CA THR A 103 -15.09 -2.33 -0.24
C THR A 103 -16.45 -2.85 -0.72
N PRO A 104 -16.52 -3.92 -1.57
CA PRO A 104 -15.42 -4.69 -2.15
C PRO A 104 -15.00 -4.22 -3.55
N LYS A 105 -15.33 -2.98 -3.93
CA LYS A 105 -15.05 -2.47 -5.29
C LYS A 105 -13.59 -2.09 -5.50
N MET A 106 -12.91 -1.70 -4.43
CA MET A 106 -11.49 -1.38 -4.39
C MET A 106 -10.85 -2.13 -3.24
N ILE A 107 -9.55 -2.44 -3.39
CA ILE A 107 -8.73 -2.93 -2.28
C ILE A 107 -8.50 -1.77 -1.32
N VAL A 108 -8.87 -1.91 -0.05
CA VAL A 108 -8.69 -0.90 0.98
C VAL A 108 -7.80 -1.45 2.09
N GLY A 109 -6.65 -0.82 2.27
CA GLY A 109 -5.83 -1.06 3.46
C GLY A 109 -5.19 0.21 3.94
N GLY A 110 -4.51 0.13 5.07
CA GLY A 110 -3.89 1.28 5.71
C GLY A 110 -2.98 0.82 6.82
N GLY A 111 -2.28 1.77 7.44
CA GLY A 111 -1.28 1.47 8.45
C GLY A 111 -1.24 2.49 9.56
N ASN A 112 -0.03 2.71 10.08
CA ASN A 112 0.28 3.69 11.14
C ASN A 112 -0.10 3.24 12.57
N ALA A 113 -0.43 1.97 12.78
CA ALA A 113 -0.43 1.37 14.12
C ALA A 113 1.02 1.21 14.62
N ASP A 114 1.33 1.84 15.74
CA ASP A 114 2.64 1.75 16.43
C ASP A 114 2.60 0.82 17.66
N ASP A 115 1.43 0.29 17.99
CA ASP A 115 1.20 -0.70 19.03
C ASP A 115 0.08 -1.69 18.64
N ARG A 116 -0.09 -2.72 19.48
CA ARG A 116 -1.08 -3.79 19.27
C ARG A 116 -2.52 -3.32 19.41
N HIS A 117 -2.78 -2.35 20.28
CA HIS A 117 -4.13 -1.89 20.54
C HIS A 117 -4.69 -1.15 19.33
N LYS A 118 -3.92 -0.19 18.78
CA LYS A 118 -4.28 0.52 17.57
C LYS A 118 -4.40 -0.42 16.37
N ALA A 119 -3.54 -1.44 16.28
CA ALA A 119 -3.66 -2.45 15.23
C ALA A 119 -4.99 -3.19 15.31
N LEU A 120 -5.43 -3.59 16.51
CA LEU A 120 -6.74 -4.23 16.70
C LEU A 120 -7.89 -3.29 16.33
N GLU A 121 -7.86 -2.05 16.78
CA GLU A 121 -8.88 -1.05 16.43
C GLU A 121 -8.98 -0.85 14.91
N GLN A 122 -7.85 -0.81 14.21
CA GLN A 122 -7.83 -0.76 12.74
C GLN A 122 -8.38 -2.05 12.11
N GLY A 123 -8.12 -3.20 12.71
CA GLY A 123 -8.63 -4.50 12.28
C GLY A 123 -10.15 -4.64 12.39
N GLU A 124 -10.79 -3.98 13.37
CA GLU A 124 -12.25 -4.02 13.55
C GLU A 124 -13.00 -3.49 12.32
N ALA A 125 -12.39 -2.58 11.56
CA ALA A 125 -12.94 -2.09 10.30
C ALA A 125 -12.95 -3.15 9.18
N ASN A 126 -12.25 -4.28 9.33
CA ASN A 126 -12.04 -5.32 8.33
C ASN A 126 -11.45 -4.81 6.99
N PRO A 127 -10.29 -4.11 7.00
CA PRO A 127 -9.59 -3.79 5.77
C PRO A 127 -9.06 -5.04 5.06
N ASP A 128 -8.76 -4.94 3.77
CA ASP A 128 -8.14 -6.01 2.98
C ASP A 128 -6.71 -6.30 3.44
N TYR A 129 -6.03 -5.33 4.06
CA TYR A 129 -4.74 -5.52 4.74
C TYR A 129 -4.45 -4.43 5.77
N ILE A 130 -3.54 -4.73 6.70
CA ILE A 130 -2.90 -3.78 7.61
C ILE A 130 -1.44 -3.57 7.22
N PHE A 131 -0.94 -2.35 7.36
CA PHE A 131 0.44 -1.98 7.05
C PHE A 131 1.20 -1.56 8.32
N PHE A 132 2.25 -2.29 8.68
CA PHE A 132 3.13 -1.98 9.79
C PHE A 132 4.38 -1.24 9.31
N GLY A 133 4.41 0.06 9.59
CA GLY A 133 5.52 0.95 9.23
C GLY A 133 5.04 2.26 8.64
N LYS A 134 5.95 2.98 7.97
CA LYS A 134 5.66 4.22 7.24
C LYS A 134 6.12 4.07 5.80
N LEU A 135 5.43 4.71 4.85
CA LEU A 135 5.79 4.63 3.42
C LEU A 135 7.21 5.13 3.12
N GLU A 136 7.73 6.02 3.95
CA GLU A 136 9.10 6.55 3.90
C GLU A 136 10.02 5.88 4.95
N GLY A 137 9.64 4.69 5.42
CA GLY A 137 10.29 3.99 6.52
C GLY A 137 11.54 3.19 6.13
N ASP A 138 11.74 2.93 4.84
CA ASP A 138 12.88 2.20 4.28
C ASP A 138 14.11 3.12 4.18
N ILE A 139 14.65 3.47 5.34
CA ILE A 139 15.81 4.38 5.49
C ILE A 139 17.05 3.68 6.06
N LYS A 140 16.94 2.37 6.34
CA LYS A 140 18.02 1.54 6.88
C LYS A 140 18.03 0.20 6.14
N PRO A 141 19.18 -0.49 6.07
CA PRO A 141 19.25 -1.79 5.41
C PRO A 141 18.38 -2.88 6.06
N GLU A 142 18.07 -2.74 7.35
CA GLU A 142 17.24 -3.67 8.10
C GLU A 142 15.87 -3.08 8.47
N PRO A 143 14.81 -3.92 8.44
CA PRO A 143 13.47 -3.48 8.81
C PRO A 143 13.43 -3.05 10.27
N HIS A 144 12.58 -2.07 10.56
CA HIS A 144 12.43 -1.58 11.91
C HIS A 144 11.92 -2.70 12.85
N PRO A 145 12.63 -3.07 13.94
CA PRO A 145 12.30 -4.25 14.74
C PRO A 145 10.87 -4.26 15.31
N LYS A 146 10.31 -3.07 15.60
CA LYS A 146 8.92 -2.97 16.07
C LYS A 146 7.90 -3.34 14.98
N ASN A 147 8.17 -3.01 13.71
CA ASN A 147 7.24 -3.34 12.62
C ASN A 147 7.21 -4.85 12.41
N VAL A 148 8.40 -5.49 12.45
CA VAL A 148 8.53 -6.95 12.38
C VAL A 148 7.80 -7.61 13.54
N ALA A 149 8.03 -7.16 14.77
CA ALA A 149 7.37 -7.72 15.95
C ALA A 149 5.84 -7.56 15.94
N LEU A 150 5.32 -6.45 15.39
CA LEU A 150 3.89 -6.26 15.20
C LEU A 150 3.32 -7.18 14.11
N GLY A 151 4.01 -7.30 12.97
CA GLY A 151 3.62 -8.20 11.89
C GLY A 151 3.60 -9.67 12.30
N GLU A 152 4.64 -10.13 13.00
CA GLU A 152 4.71 -11.49 13.55
C GLU A 152 3.58 -11.77 14.53
N TRP A 153 3.35 -10.83 15.45
CA TRP A 153 2.25 -10.95 16.41
C TRP A 153 0.90 -10.99 15.69
N TRP A 154 0.65 -10.07 14.75
CA TRP A 154 -0.59 -9.99 14.00
C TRP A 154 -0.87 -11.28 13.24
N ALA A 155 0.09 -11.75 12.45
CA ALA A 155 -0.02 -12.97 11.64
C ALA A 155 -0.23 -14.24 12.49
N SER A 156 0.11 -14.22 13.78
CA SER A 156 -0.08 -15.37 14.68
C SER A 156 -1.53 -15.54 15.17
N MET A 157 -2.37 -14.51 15.05
CA MET A 157 -3.70 -14.51 15.67
C MET A 157 -4.81 -13.85 14.84
N ILE A 158 -4.48 -13.06 13.81
CA ILE A 158 -5.45 -12.35 12.98
C ILE A 158 -5.37 -12.82 11.52
N GLU A 159 -6.52 -13.06 10.89
CA GLU A 159 -6.62 -13.54 9.51
C GLU A 159 -6.44 -12.44 8.45
N ILE A 160 -6.68 -11.18 8.80
CA ILE A 160 -6.46 -10.04 7.90
C ILE A 160 -4.98 -9.99 7.51
N PRO A 161 -4.63 -9.99 6.21
CA PRO A 161 -3.25 -9.92 5.76
C PRO A 161 -2.51 -8.71 6.35
N SER A 162 -1.22 -8.87 6.61
CA SER A 162 -0.36 -7.74 7.01
C SER A 162 0.81 -7.57 6.06
N ILE A 163 1.15 -6.30 5.83
CA ILE A 163 2.35 -5.88 5.11
C ILE A 163 3.28 -5.24 6.14
N VAL A 164 4.56 -5.63 6.12
CA VAL A 164 5.58 -5.06 7.01
C VAL A 164 6.55 -4.26 6.15
N MET A 165 6.79 -3.01 6.52
CA MET A 165 7.84 -2.19 5.90
C MET A 165 9.21 -2.82 6.17
N GLY A 166 9.90 -3.12 5.07
CA GLY A 166 11.24 -3.69 4.98
C GLY A 166 12.34 -2.70 5.31
#